data_AF-A0A928UPW8-F1
#
_entry.id   AF-A0A928UPW8-F1
#
_cell.length_a   1.000
_cell.length_b   1.000
_cell.length_c   1.000
_cell.angle_alpha   90.00
_cell.angle_beta   90.00
_cell.angle_gamma   90.00
#
_symmetry.space_group_name_H-M   'P 1'
#
loop_
_entity.id
_entity.type
_entity.pdbx_description
1 polymer ?
#
loop_
_entity_poly.entity_id
_entity_poly.type
_entity_poly.pdbx_seq_one_letter_code
_entity_poly.pdbx_strand_id
1 'polypeptide(L)'
;APCSATGTLRRNPDILLHKRQGDITRAATTQKRLLAQAATLTADGGTLLYCVCSLEPQEGEAQIQQFLNSHPDFALDPIGGLPEGFANSGADSVAQSSGMIRIMPSDYKGGCDGFFIAQLHKKA
;
A
#
# COMPACT_ATOMS: atom_id res chain seq x y z
N ALA A 1 7.74 -1.50 -0.92
CA ALA A 1 8.67 -0.56 -0.25
C ALA A 1 9.09 -1.12 1.12
N PRO A 2 10.27 -0.78 1.68
CA PRO A 2 10.65 -1.24 3.03
C PRO A 2 9.66 -0.70 4.07
N CYS A 3 9.08 -1.57 4.90
CA CYS A 3 8.03 -1.22 5.86
C CYS A 3 8.22 -1.84 7.25
N SER A 4 7.30 -1.53 8.16
CA SER A 4 7.26 -2.12 9.50
C SER A 4 6.89 -3.61 9.50
N ALA A 5 6.32 -4.13 8.42
CA ALA A 5 5.92 -5.54 8.28
C ALA A 5 4.84 -6.01 9.29
N THR A 6 4.06 -5.10 9.89
CA THR A 6 2.97 -5.44 10.84
C THR A 6 1.85 -6.27 10.20
N GLY A 7 1.77 -6.35 8.87
CA GLY A 7 0.87 -7.28 8.19
C GLY A 7 1.33 -8.73 8.21
N THR A 8 2.58 -9.01 8.57
CA THR A 8 3.16 -10.36 8.50
C THR A 8 3.31 -11.05 9.86
N LEU A 9 2.73 -10.47 10.92
CA LEU A 9 2.87 -10.93 12.31
C LEU A 9 2.52 -12.41 12.51
N ARG A 10 1.55 -12.93 11.76
CA ARG A 10 1.16 -14.34 11.81
C ARG A 10 2.32 -15.28 11.50
N ARG A 11 3.14 -14.95 10.50
CA ARG A 11 4.30 -15.74 10.08
C ARG A 11 5.59 -15.32 10.77
N ASN A 12 5.66 -14.08 11.24
CA ASN A 12 6.84 -13.48 11.87
C ASN A 12 6.46 -12.82 13.22
N PRO A 13 6.13 -13.63 14.26
CA PRO A 13 5.64 -13.09 15.54
C PRO A 13 6.71 -12.32 16.31
N ASP A 14 7.99 -12.55 16.03
CA ASP A 14 9.14 -11.86 16.62
C ASP A 14 9.17 -10.36 16.30
N ILE A 15 8.49 -9.92 15.23
CA ILE A 15 8.29 -8.51 14.91
C ILE A 15 7.70 -7.76 16.12
N LEU A 16 6.77 -8.36 16.88
CA LEU A 16 6.20 -7.73 18.08
C LEU A 16 7.24 -7.42 19.15
N LEU A 17 8.29 -8.24 19.25
CA LEU A 17 9.35 -8.10 20.25
C LEU A 17 10.41 -7.08 19.83
N HIS A 18 10.64 -6.94 18.53
CA HIS A 18 11.69 -6.09 17.98
C HIS A 18 11.21 -4.69 17.59
N LYS A 19 9.92 -4.50 17.32
CA LYS A 19 9.40 -3.18 16.92
C LYS A 19 9.41 -2.17 18.05
N ARG A 20 9.70 -0.93 17.68
CA ARG A 20 9.72 0.25 18.55
C ARG A 20 8.84 1.33 17.96
N GLN A 21 8.36 2.23 18.82
CA GLN A 21 7.44 3.31 18.45
C GLN A 21 7.92 4.14 17.23
N GLY A 22 9.23 4.35 17.10
CA GLY A 22 9.81 5.16 16.01
C GLY A 22 9.95 4.43 14.67
N ASP A 23 9.81 3.10 14.62
CA ASP A 23 10.10 2.32 13.42
C ASP A 23 9.13 2.61 12.28
N ILE A 24 7.84 2.77 12.61
CA ILE A 24 6.78 3.09 11.63
C ILE A 24 7.07 4.44 10.99
N THR A 25 7.35 5.47 11.78
CA THR A 25 7.69 6.82 11.28
C THR A 25 8.96 6.82 10.44
N ARG A 26 9.99 6.08 10.85
CA ARG A 26 11.24 5.96 10.08
C ARG A 26 11.03 5.25 8.74
N ALA A 27 10.24 4.18 8.73
CA ALA A 27 9.87 3.46 7.52
C ALA A 27 9.03 4.35 6.58
N ALA A 28 7.98 4.99 7.09
CA ALA A 28 7.15 5.95 6.35
C ALA A 28 7.97 7.08 5.73
N THR A 29 8.94 7.64 6.46
CA THR A 29 9.86 8.68 5.94
C THR A 29 10.70 8.17 4.77
N THR A 30 11.20 6.93 4.88
CA THR A 30 11.97 6.28 3.83
C THR A 30 11.09 5.98 2.60
N GLN A 31 9.88 5.47 2.82
CA GLN A 31 8.89 5.20 1.78
C GLN A 31 8.52 6.45 1.01
N LYS A 32 8.27 7.57 1.71
CA LYS A 32 7.98 8.87 1.08
C LYS A 32 9.06 9.27 0.07
N ARG A 33 10.34 9.18 0.47
CA ARG A 33 11.48 9.49 -0.39
C ARG A 33 11.55 8.57 -1.61
N LEU A 34 11.34 7.27 -1.41
CA LEU A 34 11.37 6.28 -2.49
C LEU A 34 10.21 6.49 -3.47
N LEU A 35 9.02 6.80 -2.96
CA LEU A 35 7.84 7.04 -3.78
C LEU A 35 7.98 8.31 -4.62
N ALA A 36 8.50 9.40 -4.04
CA ALA A 36 8.82 10.62 -4.78
C ALA A 36 9.88 10.35 -5.87
N GLN A 37 10.92 9.57 -5.57
CA GLN A 37 11.90 9.20 -6.59
C GLN A 37 11.28 8.35 -7.71
N ALA A 38 10.44 7.38 -7.37
CA ALA A 38 9.76 6.54 -8.34
C ALA A 38 8.84 7.36 -9.27
N ALA A 39 8.20 8.42 -8.77
CA ALA A 39 7.41 9.33 -9.58
C ALA A 39 8.23 10.00 -10.70
N THR A 40 9.47 10.42 -10.41
CA THR A 40 10.36 11.02 -11.43
C THR A 40 10.78 10.04 -12.54
N LEU A 41 10.74 8.74 -12.24
CA LEU A 41 11.07 7.67 -13.16
C LEU A 41 9.84 7.14 -13.92
N THR A 42 8.65 7.61 -13.57
CA THR A 42 7.41 7.20 -14.22
C THR A 42 7.20 8.08 -15.46
N ALA A 43 7.09 7.42 -16.62
CA ALA A 43 6.79 8.09 -17.89
C ALA A 43 5.41 8.74 -17.86
N ASP A 44 5.21 9.75 -18.69
CA ASP A 44 3.91 10.39 -18.86
C ASP A 44 2.90 9.37 -19.41
N GLY A 45 1.69 9.34 -18.85
CA GLY A 45 0.72 8.27 -19.10
C GLY A 45 1.06 6.91 -18.46
N GLY A 46 2.15 6.82 -17.70
CA GLY A 46 2.61 5.58 -17.07
C GLY A 46 1.92 5.26 -15.73
N THR A 47 2.09 4.02 -15.28
CA THR A 47 1.53 3.52 -14.01
C THR A 47 2.62 3.38 -12.95
N LEU A 48 2.31 3.81 -11.73
CA LEU A 48 3.13 3.64 -10.54
C LEU A 48 2.35 2.82 -9.49
N LEU A 49 2.92 1.69 -9.09
CA LEU A 49 2.34 0.81 -8.07
C LEU A 49 3.11 0.95 -6.74
N TYR A 50 2.40 1.29 -5.68
CA TYR A 50 2.92 1.28 -4.32
C TYR A 50 2.39 0.08 -3.55
N CYS A 51 3.27 -0.65 -2.86
CA CYS A 51 2.88 -1.82 -2.07
C CYS A 51 3.75 -1.99 -0.82
N VAL A 52 3.11 -2.34 0.30
CA VAL A 52 3.76 -2.67 1.58
C VAL A 52 3.04 -3.82 2.30
N CYS A 53 3.76 -4.59 3.11
CA CYS A 53 3.20 -5.61 4.01
C CYS A 53 2.96 -5.06 5.44
N SER A 54 2.46 -3.83 5.54
CA SER A 54 2.16 -3.15 6.81
C SER A 54 0.65 -2.97 6.95
N LEU A 55 0.15 -3.02 8.19
CA LEU A 55 -1.22 -2.64 8.54
C LEU A 55 -1.33 -1.19 9.01
N GLU A 56 -0.20 -0.48 9.13
CA GLU A 56 -0.17 0.89 9.64
C GLU A 56 -0.65 1.88 8.56
N PRO A 57 -1.63 2.77 8.85
CA PRO A 57 -2.09 3.78 7.91
C PRO A 57 -0.99 4.74 7.44
N GLN A 58 0.00 5.02 8.30
CA GLN A 58 1.17 5.88 8.03
C GLN A 58 2.06 5.33 6.92
N GLU A 59 1.97 4.03 6.63
CA GLU A 59 2.68 3.32 5.57
C GLU A 59 1.72 2.89 4.44
N GLY A 60 0.43 3.24 4.53
CA GLY A 60 -0.59 2.92 3.53
C GLY A 60 -1.26 4.16 2.97
N GLU A 61 -2.55 4.34 3.30
CA GLU A 61 -3.39 5.41 2.76
C GLU A 61 -2.78 6.79 3.01
N ALA A 62 -2.19 7.04 4.18
CA ALA A 62 -1.59 8.33 4.49
C ALA A 62 -0.38 8.67 3.61
N GLN A 63 0.41 7.67 3.20
CA GLN A 63 1.49 7.89 2.22
C GLN A 63 0.93 8.33 0.87
N ILE A 64 -0.12 7.65 0.41
CA ILE A 64 -0.74 7.92 -0.89
C ILE A 64 -1.41 9.29 -0.91
N GLN A 65 -2.15 9.63 0.16
CA GLN A 65 -2.75 10.96 0.29
C GLN A 65 -1.69 12.07 0.30
N GLN A 66 -0.60 11.89 1.06
CA GLN A 66 0.50 12.87 1.06
C GLN A 66 1.18 12.98 -0.31
N PHE A 67 1.36 11.85 -1.00
CA PHE A 67 1.95 11.80 -2.33
C PHE A 67 1.11 12.57 -3.34
N LEU A 68 -0.20 12.29 -3.43
CA LEU A 68 -1.15 12.95 -4.33
C LEU A 68 -1.23 14.46 -4.08
N ASN A 69 -1.18 14.89 -2.82
CA ASN A 69 -1.14 16.32 -2.47
C ASN A 69 0.13 17.03 -2.98
N SER A 70 1.23 16.29 -3.18
CA SER A 70 2.52 16.85 -3.60
C SER A 70 2.82 16.62 -5.10
N HIS A 71 2.05 15.77 -5.78
CA HIS A 71 2.26 15.37 -7.17
C HIS A 71 0.93 15.47 -7.94
N PRO A 72 0.50 16.69 -8.32
CA PRO A 72 -0.78 16.92 -8.97
C PRO A 72 -0.87 16.31 -10.38
N ASP A 73 0.26 15.90 -10.96
CA ASP A 73 0.39 15.12 -12.18
C ASP A 73 0.04 13.63 -11.99
N PHE A 74 -0.18 13.16 -10.77
CA PHE A 74 -0.66 11.81 -10.50
C PHE A 74 -2.12 11.79 -10.06
N ALA A 75 -2.80 10.69 -10.31
CA ALA A 75 -4.11 10.39 -9.77
C ALA A 75 -4.24 8.88 -9.49
N LEU A 76 -5.20 8.53 -8.62
CA LEU A 76 -5.53 7.13 -8.36
C LEU A 76 -6.11 6.49 -9.62
N ASP A 77 -5.76 5.23 -9.83
CA ASP A 77 -6.20 4.44 -10.96
C ASP A 77 -6.79 3.11 -10.47
N PRO A 78 -8.02 2.74 -10.87
CA PRO A 78 -8.61 1.45 -10.55
C PRO A 78 -7.66 0.26 -10.80
N ILE A 79 -7.57 -0.64 -9.81
CA ILE A 79 -6.77 -1.86 -9.93
C ILE A 79 -7.61 -2.91 -10.66
N GLY A 80 -7.29 -3.16 -11.94
CA GLY A 80 -7.93 -4.19 -12.76
C GLY A 80 -7.26 -5.57 -12.66
N GLY A 81 -7.92 -6.60 -13.18
CA GLY A 81 -7.32 -7.93 -13.36
C GLY A 81 -7.08 -8.73 -12.08
N LEU A 82 -7.80 -8.42 -10.99
CA LEU A 82 -7.70 -9.17 -9.74
C LEU A 82 -8.21 -10.62 -9.94
N PRO A 83 -7.53 -11.64 -9.38
CA PRO A 83 -7.96 -13.03 -9.49
C PRO A 83 -9.38 -13.24 -8.96
N GLU A 84 -10.08 -14.20 -9.55
CA GLU A 84 -11.38 -14.63 -9.07
C GLU A 84 -11.28 -15.08 -7.61
N GLY A 85 -12.20 -14.62 -6.76
CA GLY A 85 -12.19 -14.93 -5.33
C GLY A 85 -11.23 -14.10 -4.47
N PHE A 86 -10.43 -13.18 -5.07
CA PHE A 86 -9.87 -12.05 -4.32
C PHE A 86 -10.99 -11.23 -3.65
N ALA A 87 -12.21 -11.36 -4.21
CA ALA A 87 -13.37 -10.55 -3.91
C ALA A 87 -14.29 -10.97 -2.73
N ASN A 88 -13.85 -11.93 -1.93
CA ASN A 88 -14.69 -12.50 -0.87
C ASN A 88 -14.55 -11.79 0.49
N SER A 89 -13.81 -10.67 0.54
CA SER A 89 -13.43 -9.97 1.77
C SER A 89 -14.18 -8.67 2.04
N GLY A 90 -14.99 -8.18 1.08
CA GLY A 90 -15.66 -6.89 1.19
C GLY A 90 -14.76 -5.68 0.89
N ALA A 91 -13.48 -5.91 0.62
CA ALA A 91 -12.52 -4.88 0.20
C ALA A 91 -12.76 -4.40 -1.25
N ASP A 92 -13.50 -5.15 -2.07
CA ASP A 92 -13.55 -4.99 -3.54
C ASP A 92 -14.27 -3.77 -4.04
N SER A 93 -15.45 -3.47 -3.50
CA SER A 93 -16.29 -2.40 -4.05
C SER A 93 -15.62 -1.03 -3.87
N VAL A 94 -14.89 -0.86 -2.77
CA VAL A 94 -14.13 0.35 -2.46
C VAL A 94 -12.76 0.31 -3.14
N ALA A 95 -12.10 -0.85 -3.21
CA ALA A 95 -10.78 -0.96 -3.81
C ALA A 95 -10.78 -0.77 -5.34
N GLN A 96 -11.73 -1.39 -6.04
CA GLN A 96 -11.84 -1.31 -7.49
C GLN A 96 -12.24 0.10 -7.95
N SER A 97 -12.90 0.89 -7.09
CA SER A 97 -13.29 2.27 -7.42
C SER A 97 -12.27 3.32 -6.96
N SER A 98 -11.49 3.03 -5.92
CA SER A 98 -10.54 3.99 -5.34
C SER A 98 -9.09 3.83 -5.80
N GLY A 99 -8.71 2.71 -6.42
CA GLY A 99 -7.32 2.42 -6.77
C GLY A 99 -6.43 2.05 -5.58
N MET A 100 -7.02 1.77 -4.41
CA MET A 100 -6.33 1.37 -3.18
C MET A 100 -6.94 0.09 -2.62
N ILE A 101 -6.11 -0.91 -2.32
CA ILE A 101 -6.52 -2.17 -1.69
C ILE A 101 -5.82 -2.31 -0.34
N ARG A 102 -6.60 -2.62 0.70
CA ARG A 102 -6.10 -3.15 1.96
C ARG A 102 -6.52 -4.60 2.08
N ILE A 103 -5.55 -5.49 2.17
CA ILE A 103 -5.76 -6.91 2.50
C ILE A 103 -5.56 -7.04 4.00
N MET A 104 -6.61 -7.46 4.71
CA MET A 104 -6.58 -7.74 6.13
C MET A 104 -6.33 -9.23 6.39
N PRO A 105 -5.68 -9.61 7.49
CA PRO A 105 -5.45 -11.02 7.82
C PRO A 105 -6.72 -11.86 7.90
N SER A 106 -7.88 -11.24 8.15
CA SER A 106 -9.20 -11.86 8.26
C SER A 106 -9.91 -12.08 6.92
N ASP A 107 -9.39 -11.54 5.81
CA ASP A 107 -10.08 -11.52 4.52
C ASP A 107 -10.25 -12.89 3.88
N TYR A 108 -9.43 -13.86 4.27
CA TYR A 108 -9.44 -15.21 3.72
C TYR A 108 -9.69 -16.25 4.80
N LYS A 109 -10.49 -17.27 4.48
CA LYS A 109 -10.71 -18.42 5.36
C LYS A 109 -9.39 -19.13 5.64
N GLY A 110 -9.03 -19.27 6.92
CA GLY A 110 -7.74 -19.80 7.34
C GLY A 110 -6.66 -18.73 7.57
N GLY A 111 -6.98 -17.46 7.29
CA GLY A 111 -6.15 -16.28 7.50
C GLY A 111 -5.06 -16.09 6.44
N CYS A 112 -4.67 -14.85 6.21
CA CYS A 112 -3.53 -14.47 5.36
C CYS A 112 -2.65 -13.42 6.06
N ASP A 113 -1.56 -13.03 5.41
CA ASP A 113 -0.83 -11.82 5.81
C ASP A 113 -1.54 -10.59 5.25
N GLY A 114 -1.38 -9.46 5.93
CA GLY A 114 -1.94 -8.17 5.54
C GLY A 114 -1.02 -7.36 4.65
N PHE A 115 -1.61 -6.67 3.68
CA PHE A 115 -0.90 -5.83 2.70
C PHE A 115 -1.70 -4.58 2.37
N PHE A 116 -1.01 -3.55 1.91
CA PHE A 116 -1.60 -2.39 1.28
C PHE A 116 -1.01 -2.18 -0.10
N ILE A 117 -1.88 -1.90 -1.07
CA ILE A 117 -1.54 -1.67 -2.48
C ILE A 117 -2.25 -0.40 -2.93
N ALA A 118 -1.57 0.44 -3.70
CA ALA A 118 -2.20 1.56 -4.40
C ALA A 118 -1.64 1.67 -5.82
N GLN A 119 -2.52 1.84 -6.79
CA GLN A 119 -2.18 2.10 -8.18
C GLN A 119 -2.45 3.56 -8.51
N LEU A 120 -1.44 4.18 -9.12
CA LEU A 120 -1.45 5.57 -9.52
C LEU A 120 -1.13 5.64 -11.01
N HIS A 121 -1.77 6.54 -11.73
CA HIS A 121 -1.38 6.88 -13.09
C HIS A 121 -0.79 8.28 -13.12
N LYS A 122 0.26 8.47 -13.90
CA LYS A 122 0.79 9.79 -14.24
C LYS A 122 0.02 10.33 -15.43
N LYS A 123 -0.51 11.54 -15.32
CA LYS A 123 -1.20 12.25 -16.40
C LYS A 123 -0.22 12.50 -17.55
N ALA A 124 -0.74 12.49 -18.77
CA ALA A 124 0.00 12.84 -19.99
C ALA A 124 0.15 14.36 -20.13
#